data_AF-A0A7X6PE97-F1
#
_entry.id   AF-A0A7X6PE97-F1
#
_cell.length_a   1.000
_cell.length_b   1.000
_cell.length_c   1.000
_cell.angle_alpha   90.00
_cell.angle_beta   90.00
_cell.angle_gamma   90.00
#
_symmetry.space_group_name_H-M   'P 1'
#
loop_
_entity.id
_entity.type
_entity.pdbx_description
1 polymer ?
#
loop_
_entity_poly.entity_id
_entity_poly.type
_entity_poly.pdbx_seq_one_letter_code
_entity_poly.pdbx_strand_id
1 'polypeptide(L)'
;MILLGEFRQKVGIYILDRKGSRSRRKIYYSNIESVKKIGIVWDASNNEEFTILSKFHRQMNEKDIRVKILGFYSGKDLPVNLTAVKFLSCIRTPELDFFYKPAYSVEAATFIKT
;
A
#
# COMPACT_ATOMS: atom_id res chain seq x y z
N MET A 1 -8.44 9.46 -25.37
CA MET A 1 -7.48 9.62 -24.25
C MET A 1 -7.56 8.51 -23.20
N ILE A 2 -8.76 7.94 -22.94
CA ILE A 2 -8.97 6.80 -22.00
C ILE A 2 -8.23 5.52 -22.44
N LEU A 3 -8.24 5.22 -23.74
CA LEU A 3 -7.62 4.01 -24.32
C LEU A 3 -6.13 3.86 -23.98
N LEU A 4 -5.38 4.97 -23.92
CA LEU A 4 -3.95 4.96 -23.62
C LEU A 4 -3.69 4.67 -22.14
N GLY A 5 -4.56 5.15 -21.25
CA GLY A 5 -4.51 4.86 -19.82
C GLY A 5 -4.72 3.38 -19.52
N GLU A 6 -5.76 2.79 -20.11
CA GLU A 6 -6.05 1.35 -19.97
C GLU A 6 -4.91 0.49 -20.51
N PHE A 7 -4.32 0.86 -21.66
CA PHE A 7 -3.16 0.16 -22.20
C PHE A 7 -1.96 0.22 -21.25
N ARG A 8 -1.62 1.41 -20.73
CA ARG A 8 -0.52 1.59 -19.78
C ARG A 8 -0.72 0.73 -18.52
N GLN A 9 -1.94 0.67 -18.01
CA GLN A 9 -2.28 -0.14 -16.85
C GLN A 9 -2.15 -1.65 -17.16
N LYS A 10 -2.65 -2.11 -18.30
CA LYS A 10 -2.50 -3.50 -18.76
C LYS A 10 -1.03 -3.91 -18.86
N VAL A 11 -0.19 -3.06 -19.45
CA VAL A 11 1.27 -3.30 -19.54
C VAL A 11 1.90 -3.30 -18.15
N GLY A 12 1.50 -2.39 -17.25
CA GLY A 12 1.95 -2.36 -15.86
C GLY A 12 1.65 -3.67 -15.13
N ILE A 13 0.41 -4.15 -15.22
CA ILE A 13 -0.04 -5.43 -14.65
C ILE A 13 0.78 -6.59 -15.22
N TYR A 14 0.98 -6.65 -16.53
CA TYR A 14 1.79 -7.69 -17.17
C TYR A 14 3.24 -7.72 -16.64
N ILE A 15 3.87 -6.54 -16.48
CA ILE A 15 5.22 -6.44 -15.91
C ILE A 15 5.24 -6.92 -14.45
N LEU A 16 4.23 -6.54 -13.66
CA LEU A 16 4.08 -6.95 -12.25
C LEU A 16 3.89 -8.46 -12.13
N ASP A 17 3.00 -9.06 -12.91
CA ASP A 17 2.73 -10.50 -12.89
C ASP A 17 3.97 -11.33 -13.27
N ARG A 18 4.73 -10.88 -14.28
CA ARG A 18 5.99 -11.53 -14.67
C ARG A 18 7.07 -11.43 -13.58
N LYS A 19 7.06 -10.37 -12.76
CA LYS A 19 7.94 -10.26 -11.59
C LYS A 19 7.45 -11.12 -10.43
N GLY A 20 6.13 -11.12 -10.18
CA GLY A 20 5.48 -11.88 -9.11
C GLY A 20 5.59 -13.38 -9.28
N SER A 21 5.42 -13.89 -10.50
CA SER A 21 5.59 -15.32 -10.86
C SER A 21 7.00 -15.86 -10.58
N ARG A 22 8.02 -15.00 -10.47
CA ARG A 22 9.38 -15.38 -10.05
C ARG A 22 9.53 -15.44 -8.52
N SER A 23 8.63 -14.80 -7.77
CA SER A 23 8.63 -14.80 -6.32
C SER A 23 8.06 -16.12 -5.79
N ARG A 24 8.91 -16.97 -5.23
CA ARG A 24 8.53 -18.27 -4.63
C ARG A 24 8.22 -18.17 -3.14
N ARG A 25 7.66 -17.04 -2.67
CA ARG A 25 7.35 -16.91 -1.23
C ARG A 25 6.37 -18.01 -0.85
N LYS A 26 6.80 -18.94 0.00
CA LYS A 26 5.93 -19.99 0.54
C LYS A 26 4.84 -19.31 1.36
N ILE A 27 3.60 -19.49 0.95
CA ILE A 27 2.45 -19.01 1.72
C ILE A 27 2.44 -19.81 3.03
N TYR A 28 2.50 -19.10 4.14
CA TYR A 28 2.47 -19.68 5.48
C TYR A 28 1.25 -19.13 6.20
N TYR A 29 0.38 -20.03 6.64
CA TYR A 29 -0.78 -19.70 7.45
C TYR A 29 -0.39 -19.92 8.90
N SER A 30 -0.25 -18.84 9.64
CA SER A 30 0.04 -18.84 11.07
C SER A 30 -1.16 -18.32 11.84
N ASN A 31 -1.31 -18.71 13.10
CA ASN A 31 -2.22 -17.99 13.99
C ASN A 31 -1.75 -16.53 14.08
N ILE A 32 -2.67 -15.58 14.11
CA ILE A 32 -2.37 -14.14 14.25
C ILE A 32 -1.54 -13.85 15.51
N GLU A 33 -1.67 -14.68 16.55
CA GLU A 33 -0.87 -14.60 17.78
C GLU A 33 0.65 -14.77 17.55
N SER A 34 1.03 -15.48 16.49
CA SER A 34 2.44 -15.66 16.12
C SER A 34 2.98 -14.58 15.17
N VAL A 35 2.11 -13.69 14.68
CA VAL A 35 2.47 -12.64 13.73
C VAL A 35 3.11 -11.47 14.48
N LYS A 36 4.29 -11.03 14.03
CA LYS A 36 4.99 -9.86 14.60
C LYS A 36 4.89 -8.59 13.76
N LYS A 37 4.54 -8.74 12.48
CA LYS A 37 4.48 -7.65 11.51
C LYS A 37 3.33 -7.87 10.54
N ILE A 38 2.57 -6.81 10.26
CA ILE A 38 1.50 -6.79 9.26
C ILE A 38 1.75 -5.61 8.32
N GLY A 39 1.69 -5.87 7.02
CA GLY A 39 1.68 -4.84 5.98
C GLY A 39 0.30 -4.77 5.34
N ILE A 40 -0.28 -3.59 5.25
CA ILE A 40 -1.57 -3.33 4.61
C ILE A 40 -1.37 -2.38 3.45
N VAL A 41 -1.95 -2.70 2.29
CA VAL A 41 -2.09 -1.79 1.15
C VAL A 41 -3.56 -1.38 1.07
N TRP A 42 -3.80 -0.10 0.86
CA TRP A 42 -5.14 0.50 0.97
C TRP A 42 -5.40 1.53 -0.13
N ASP A 43 -6.64 1.66 -0.59
CA ASP A 43 -7.09 2.78 -1.41
C ASP A 43 -7.50 3.94 -0.49
N ALA A 44 -6.61 4.93 -0.36
CA ALA A 44 -6.80 6.08 0.52
C ALA A 44 -7.88 7.06 0.03
N SER A 45 -8.56 6.75 -1.08
CA SER A 45 -9.74 7.49 -1.54
C SER A 45 -11.00 7.12 -0.74
N ASN A 46 -11.02 5.97 -0.05
CA ASN A 46 -12.16 5.52 0.76
C ASN A 46 -12.04 5.94 2.24
N ASN A 47 -12.60 7.09 2.60
CA ASN A 47 -12.51 7.62 3.98
C ASN A 47 -13.16 6.71 5.05
N GLU A 48 -14.12 5.86 4.71
CA GLU A 48 -14.80 4.99 5.68
C GLU A 48 -13.86 3.91 6.23
N GLU A 49 -13.01 3.36 5.35
CA GLU A 49 -12.01 2.35 5.72
C GLU A 49 -10.92 2.89 6.64
N PHE A 50 -10.64 4.20 6.59
CA PHE A 50 -9.63 4.82 7.44
C PHE A 50 -9.92 4.63 8.94
N THR A 51 -11.20 4.72 9.32
CA THR A 51 -11.61 4.51 10.72
C THR A 51 -11.39 3.06 11.15
N ILE A 52 -11.64 2.11 10.25
CA ILE A 52 -11.44 0.67 10.50
C ILE A 52 -9.94 0.38 10.64
N LEU A 53 -9.11 0.91 9.73
CA LEU A 53 -7.66 0.76 9.76
C LEU A 53 -7.04 1.35 11.02
N SER A 54 -7.51 2.51 11.46
CA SER A 54 -7.05 3.14 12.70
C SER A 54 -7.36 2.29 13.93
N LYS A 55 -8.59 1.74 14.01
CA LYS A 55 -8.97 0.82 15.09
C LYS A 55 -8.15 -0.47 15.06
N PHE A 56 -7.96 -1.04 13.87
CA PHE A 56 -7.15 -2.24 13.67
C PHE A 56 -5.69 -2.03 14.09
N HIS A 57 -5.06 -0.93 13.64
CA HIS A 57 -3.70 -0.57 14.03
C HIS A 57 -3.56 -0.49 15.55
N ARG A 58 -4.51 0.17 16.23
CA ARG A 58 -4.51 0.27 17.69
C ARG A 58 -4.59 -1.12 18.37
N GLN A 59 -5.53 -1.95 17.96
CA GLN A 59 -5.71 -3.30 18.53
C GLN A 59 -4.50 -4.21 18.31
N MET A 60 -3.82 -4.09 17.16
CA MET A 60 -2.61 -4.86 16.90
C MET A 60 -1.42 -4.33 17.70
N ASN A 61 -1.32 -3.01 17.87
CA ASN A 61 -0.28 -2.40 18.69
C ASN A 61 -0.40 -2.80 20.18
N GLU A 62 -1.63 -2.92 20.71
CA GLU A 62 -1.90 -3.46 22.05
C GLU A 62 -1.40 -4.92 22.22
N LYS A 63 -1.27 -5.66 21.12
CA LYS A 63 -0.74 -7.04 21.07
C LYS A 63 0.75 -7.12 20.74
N ASP A 64 1.47 -5.99 20.73
CA ASP A 64 2.87 -5.89 20.27
C ASP A 64 3.07 -6.38 18.82
N ILE A 65 2.05 -6.21 17.97
CA ILE A 65 2.10 -6.51 16.55
C ILE A 65 2.28 -5.21 15.78
N ARG A 66 3.40 -5.10 15.06
CA ARG A 66 3.70 -3.89 14.28
C ARG A 66 2.93 -3.88 12.97
N VAL A 67 2.07 -2.87 12.78
CA VAL A 67 1.32 -2.68 11.55
C VAL A 67 1.92 -1.52 10.76
N LYS A 68 2.20 -1.73 9.47
CA LYS A 68 2.49 -0.66 8.51
C LYS A 68 1.39 -0.59 7.47
N ILE A 69 0.94 0.62 7.14
CA ILE A 69 -0.14 0.86 6.18
C ILE A 69 0.39 1.75 5.07
N LEU A 70 0.24 1.31 3.83
CA LEU A 70 0.59 2.05 2.62
C LEU A 70 -0.69 2.33 1.82
N GLY A 71 -1.14 3.58 1.84
CA GLY A 71 -2.27 4.06 1.07
C GLY A 71 -1.86 4.49 -0.34
N PHE A 72 -2.75 4.34 -1.31
CA PHE A 72 -2.67 5.05 -2.59
C PHE A 72 -3.74 6.13 -2.65
N TYR A 73 -3.35 7.36 -2.96
CA TYR A 73 -4.26 8.48 -3.15
C TYR A 73 -4.14 9.03 -4.58
N SER A 74 -5.25 9.10 -5.29
CA SER A 74 -5.26 9.50 -6.71
C SER A 74 -4.98 11.00 -6.93
N GLY A 75 -5.16 11.84 -5.89
CA GLY A 75 -4.89 13.27 -5.97
C GLY A 75 -3.42 13.64 -5.80
N LYS A 76 -3.10 14.89 -6.13
CA LYS A 76 -1.74 15.46 -5.99
C LYS A 76 -1.38 15.77 -4.55
N ASP A 77 -2.34 16.30 -3.78
CA ASP A 77 -2.13 16.74 -2.41
C ASP A 77 -2.98 15.89 -1.46
N LEU A 78 -2.33 15.35 -0.42
CA LEU A 78 -3.01 14.55 0.59
C LEU A 78 -3.90 15.45 1.45
N PRO A 79 -5.14 15.05 1.72
CA PRO A 79 -5.99 15.79 2.63
C PRO A 79 -5.41 15.77 4.05
N VAL A 80 -5.61 16.85 4.80
CA VAL A 80 -4.95 17.12 6.09
C VAL A 80 -5.14 15.97 7.10
N ASN A 81 -6.31 15.32 7.06
CA ASN A 81 -6.65 14.19 7.91
C ASN A 81 -5.74 12.95 7.69
N LEU A 82 -5.17 12.78 6.50
CA LEU A 82 -4.25 11.67 6.21
C LEU A 82 -2.79 12.06 6.49
N THR A 83 -2.43 13.34 6.30
CA THR A 83 -1.07 13.85 6.48
C THR A 83 -0.60 13.82 7.94
N ALA A 84 -1.51 13.95 8.90
CA ALA A 84 -1.18 13.98 10.33
C ALA A 84 -0.93 12.59 10.96
N VAL A 85 -1.13 11.51 10.20
CA VAL A 85 -1.23 10.15 10.75
C VAL A 85 0.11 9.42 10.62
N LYS A 86 0.90 9.39 11.70
CA LYS A 86 2.27 8.83 11.70
C LYS A 86 2.39 7.36 11.29
N PHE A 87 1.34 6.55 11.47
CA PHE A 87 1.36 5.12 11.11
C PHE A 87 0.98 4.84 9.64
N LEU A 88 0.52 5.87 8.93
CA LEU A 88 0.08 5.80 7.56
C LEU A 88 1.14 6.43 6.65
N SER A 89 1.51 5.73 5.60
CA SER A 89 2.27 6.32 4.49
C SER A 89 1.42 6.27 3.23
N CYS A 90 1.52 7.28 2.37
CA CYS A 90 0.70 7.37 1.18
C CYS A 90 1.54 7.61 -0.07
N ILE A 91 1.18 6.94 -1.16
CA ILE A 91 1.68 7.17 -2.51
C ILE A 91 0.65 8.01 -3.25
N ARG A 92 1.10 9.01 -4.01
CA ARG A 92 0.27 9.85 -4.86
C ARG A 92 0.54 9.61 -6.33
N THR A 93 -0.39 10.01 -7.18
CA THR A 93 -0.25 9.89 -8.64
C THR A 93 1.06 10.45 -9.21
N PRO A 94 1.59 11.61 -8.77
CA PRO A 94 2.87 12.14 -9.28
C PRO A 94 4.09 11.27 -8.94
N GLU A 95 3.97 10.37 -7.96
CA GLU A 95 5.05 9.49 -7.51
C GLU A 95 5.06 8.15 -8.27
N LEU A 96 4.11 7.98 -9.19
CA LEU A 96 4.00 6.84 -10.08
C LEU A 96 4.75 7.09 -11.40
N ASP A 97 5.30 6.01 -11.97
CA ASP A 97 5.86 6.05 -13.32
C ASP A 97 4.79 5.93 -14.41
N PHE A 98 5.25 5.91 -15.67
CA PHE A 98 4.38 5.79 -16.82
C PHE A 98 3.46 4.55 -16.79
N PHE A 99 3.82 3.49 -16.08
CA PHE A 99 3.04 2.26 -15.96
C PHE A 99 2.41 2.07 -14.58
N TYR A 100 2.16 3.17 -13.86
CA TYR A 100 1.52 3.18 -12.54
C TYR A 100 2.31 2.44 -11.45
N LYS A 101 3.62 2.30 -11.59
CA LYS A 101 4.48 1.73 -10.54
C LYS A 101 4.99 2.84 -9.62
N PRO A 102 5.08 2.63 -8.30
CA PRO A 102 5.57 3.64 -7.37
C PRO A 102 7.10 3.76 -7.43
N ALA A 103 7.61 4.39 -8.49
CA ALA A 103 9.04 4.49 -8.77
C ALA A 103 9.73 5.62 -8.01
N TYR A 104 8.98 6.67 -7.65
CA TYR A 104 9.53 7.88 -7.04
C TYR A 104 9.09 8.11 -5.60
N SER A 105 8.35 7.16 -4.99
CA SER A 105 7.92 7.23 -3.59
C SER A 105 8.92 6.55 -2.66
N VAL A 106 9.43 7.32 -1.69
CA VAL A 106 10.31 6.81 -0.62
C VAL A 106 9.53 5.90 0.34
N GLU A 107 8.25 6.21 0.54
CA GLU A 107 7.29 5.47 1.36
C GLU A 107 7.11 4.05 0.81
N ALA A 108 6.88 3.94 -0.50
CA ALA A 108 6.75 2.66 -1.18
C ALA A 108 8.02 1.82 -1.04
N ALA A 109 9.19 2.43 -1.27
CA ALA A 109 10.48 1.76 -1.13
C ALA A 109 10.75 1.28 0.30
N THR A 110 10.32 2.05 1.30
CA THR A 110 10.46 1.70 2.73
C THR A 110 9.50 0.58 3.13
N PHE A 111 8.27 0.61 2.63
CA PHE A 111 7.28 -0.43 2.89
C PHE A 111 7.73 -1.80 2.35
N ILE A 112 8.22 -1.84 1.11
CA ILE A 112 8.68 -3.09 0.45
C ILE A 112 9.84 -3.77 1.20
N LYS A 113 10.66 -3.00 1.93
CA LYS A 113 11.81 -3.51 2.70
C LYS A 113 11.46 -4.02 4.12
N THR A 114 10.20 -3.93 4.55
CA THR A 114 9.75 -4.21 5.94
C THR A 114 9.64 -5.70 6.26
#